data_AF-A0A7C4VJJ3-F1
#
_entry.id   AF-A0A7C4VJJ3-F1
#
_cell.length_a   1.000
_cell.length_b   1.000
_cell.length_c   1.000
_cell.angle_alpha   90.00
_cell.angle_beta   90.00
_cell.angle_gamma   90.00
#
_symmetry.space_group_name_H-M   'P 1'
#
loop_
_entity.id
_entity.type
_entity.pdbx_description
1 polymer ?
#
loop_
_entity_poly.entity_id
_entity_poly.type
_entity_poly.pdbx_seq_one_letter_code
_entity_poly.pdbx_strand_id
1 'polypeptide(L)' 'MLQNIRLNKLRNVVAINIAAWNTSAKAKLFIHNVGGHHSVKLNAGLGFIEINAERIDDVLDKMGVRRVDGSK' A
#
# COMPACT_ATOMS: atom_id res chain seq x y z
N MET A 1 0.66 -0.09 11.26
CA MET A 1 1.00 1.12 10.48
C MET A 1 0.25 2.37 10.95
N LEU A 2 -1.08 2.36 11.03
CA LEU A 2 -1.89 3.48 11.57
C LEU A 2 -1.49 3.91 12.99
N GLN A 3 -1.12 2.94 13.84
CA GLN A 3 -0.67 3.21 15.19
C GLN A 3 0.61 4.04 15.23
N ASN A 4 1.56 3.83 14.31
CA ASN A 4 2.79 4.63 14.24
C ASN A 4 2.53 6.06 13.77
N ILE A 5 1.60 6.27 12.83
CA ILE A 5 1.19 7.62 12.41
C ILE A 5 0.58 8.37 13.60
N ARG A 6 -0.29 7.70 14.37
CA ARG A 6 -0.92 8.27 15.57
C ARG A 6 0.10 8.58 16.67
N LEU A 7 1.03 7.66 16.92
CA LEU A 7 2.07 7.82 17.94
C LEU A 7 3.06 8.93 17.60
N ASN A 8 3.42 9.09 16.33
CA ASN A 8 4.35 10.12 15.85
C ASN A 8 3.66 11.45 15.50
N LYS A 9 2.33 11.58 15.72
CA LYS A 9 1.53 12.78 15.44
C LYS A 9 1.75 13.33 14.02
N LEU A 10 1.97 12.43 13.05
CA LEU A 10 2.19 12.81 11.65
C LEU A 10 0.86 13.31 11.07
N ARG A 11 0.76 14.61 10.82
CA ARG A 11 -0.44 15.27 10.26
C ARG A 11 -0.40 15.39 8.73
N ASN A 12 0.76 15.15 8.13
CA ASN A 12 1.05 15.29 6.71
C ASN A 12 1.15 13.93 5.98
N VAL A 13 0.79 12.82 6.65
CA VAL A 13 0.87 11.47 6.08
C VAL A 13 -0.53 10.93 5.86
N VAL A 14 -0.82 10.53 4.63
CA VAL A 14 -2.05 9.81 4.28
C VAL A 14 -1.69 8.34 4.09
N ALA A 15 -2.25 7.47 4.93
CA ALA A 15 -2.11 6.04 4.76
C ALA A 15 -3.19 5.53 3.82
N ILE A 16 -2.78 4.94 2.69
CA ILE A 16 -3.68 4.37 1.69
C ILE A 16 -3.53 2.85 1.74
N ASN A 17 -4.65 2.13 1.83
CA ASN A 17 -4.66 0.67 1.85
C ASN A 17 -4.79 0.10 0.44
N ILE A 18 -3.69 0.17 -0.32
CA ILE A 18 -3.58 -0.33 -1.69
C ILE A 18 -2.22 -0.99 -1.89
N ALA A 19 -2.13 -1.89 -2.88
CA ALA A 19 -0.83 -2.31 -3.42
C ALA A 19 -0.44 -1.39 -4.57
N ALA A 20 0.72 -0.74 -4.47
CA ALA A 20 1.34 -0.08 -5.62
C ALA A 20 1.76 -1.15 -6.63
N TRP A 21 1.18 -1.13 -7.82
CA TRP A 21 1.36 -2.17 -8.83
C TRP A 21 1.51 -1.61 -10.23
N ASN A 22 1.90 -2.44 -11.20
CA ASN A 22 2.07 -2.00 -12.58
C ASN A 22 0.76 -1.88 -13.36
N THR A 23 -0.34 -2.42 -12.83
CA THR A 23 -1.68 -2.41 -13.42
C THR A 23 -2.75 -2.35 -12.32
N SER A 24 -3.91 -1.80 -12.68
CA SER A 24 -5.06 -1.72 -11.79
C SER A 24 -5.83 -3.05 -11.81
N ALA A 25 -5.82 -3.78 -10.70
CA ALA A 25 -6.41 -5.12 -10.58
C ALA A 25 -6.74 -5.45 -9.11
N LYS A 26 -7.54 -6.49 -8.88
CA LYS A 26 -7.62 -7.11 -7.56
C LYS A 26 -6.43 -8.04 -7.37
N ALA A 27 -5.63 -7.81 -6.33
CA ALA A 27 -4.50 -8.66 -5.98
C ALA A 27 -4.76 -9.39 -4.66
N LYS A 28 -4.22 -10.60 -4.55
CA LYS A 28 -4.21 -11.36 -3.30
C LYS A 28 -2.97 -10.96 -2.51
N LEU A 29 -3.17 -10.33 -1.36
CA LEU A 29 -2.11 -10.11 -0.39
C LEU A 29 -2.07 -11.31 0.54
N PHE A 30 -1.06 -12.15 0.39
CA PHE A 30 -0.86 -13.32 1.24
C PHE A 30 -0.39 -12.87 2.62
N ILE A 31 -1.09 -13.39 3.64
CA ILE A 31 -0.83 -13.06 5.04
C ILE A 31 0.39 -13.88 5.49
N HIS A 32 1.20 -13.27 6.34
CA HIS A 32 2.36 -13.89 6.98
C HIS A 32 2.22 -13.71 8.49
N ASN A 33 2.90 -14.54 9.28
CA ASN A 33 2.86 -14.47 10.75
C ASN A 33 3.43 -13.13 11.27
N VAL A 34 4.37 -12.53 10.55
CA VAL A 34 5.06 -11.30 10.97
C VAL A 34 4.57 -10.09 10.18
N GLY A 35 4.30 -8.98 10.90
CA GLY A 35 3.97 -7.69 10.29
C GLY A 35 5.12 -7.19 9.41
N GLY A 36 4.82 -6.82 8.16
CA GLY A 36 5.82 -6.42 7.16
C GLY A 36 6.26 -7.54 6.22
N HIS A 37 5.89 -8.80 6.48
CA HIS A 37 6.19 -9.93 5.59
C HIS A 37 5.02 -10.28 4.66
N HIS A 38 3.89 -9.58 4.78
CA HIS A 38 2.77 -9.76 3.85
C HIS A 38 3.23 -9.47 2.42
N SER A 39 2.88 -10.36 1.50
CA SER A 39 3.40 -10.33 0.14
C SER A 39 2.30 -10.63 -0.85
N VAL A 40 2.31 -9.92 -1.97
CA VAL A 40 1.47 -10.24 -3.12
C VAL A 40 2.06 -11.36 -4.00
N LYS A 41 3.28 -11.82 -3.69
CA LYS A 41 4.00 -12.86 -4.46
C LYS A 41 4.19 -14.15 -3.68
N LEU A 42 4.49 -14.06 -2.39
CA LEU A 42 4.86 -15.22 -1.57
C LEU A 42 3.69 -15.67 -0.69
N ASN A 43 3.13 -16.83 -1.01
CA ASN A 43 2.10 -17.49 -0.22
C ASN A 43 2.73 -18.26 0.95
N ALA A 44 2.48 -17.82 2.19
CA ALA A 44 2.89 -18.53 3.41
C ALA A 44 1.90 -19.60 3.91
N GLY A 45 0.80 -19.84 3.18
CA GLY A 45 -0.23 -20.81 3.58
C GLY A 45 -1.17 -20.32 4.69
N LEU A 46 -1.04 -19.06 5.13
CA LEU A 46 -1.87 -18.46 6.19
C LEU A 46 -3.10 -17.72 5.64
N GLY A 47 -3.45 -17.98 4.37
CA GLY A 47 -4.55 -17.32 3.67
C GLY A 47 -4.13 -16.01 2.97
N PHE A 48 -5.13 -15.34 2.40
CA PHE A 48 -4.94 -14.08 1.70
C PHE A 48 -6.12 -13.14 1.95
N ILE A 49 -5.85 -11.84 1.85
CA ILE A 49 -6.90 -10.82 1.69
C ILE A 49 -6.86 -10.27 0.27
N GLU A 50 -8.04 -10.00 -0.30
CA GLU A 50 -8.12 -9.28 -1.56
C GLU A 50 -7.91 -7.79 -1.30
N ILE A 51 -6.98 -7.19 -2.03
CA ILE A 51 -6.69 -5.77 -1.99
C ILE A 51 -6.78 -5.19 -3.40
N ASN A 52 -7.10 -3.90 -3.47
CA ASN A 52 -6.98 -3.17 -4.72
C ASN A 52 -5.50 -2.90 -4.98
N ALA A 53 -5.01 -3.42 -6.09
CA ALA A 53 -3.74 -3.03 -6.67
C ALA A 53 -4.00 -1.94 -7.69
N GLU A 54 -3.28 -0.82 -7.57
CA GLU A 54 -3.44 0.34 -8.45
C GLU A 54 -2.06 0.87 -8.85
N ARG A 55 -2.00 1.49 -10.03
CA ARG A 55 -0.79 2.19 -10.45
C ARG A 55 -0.59 3.42 -9.56
N ILE A 56 0.66 3.71 -9.22
CA ILE A 56 0.96 4.87 -8.38
C ILE A 56 0.51 6.16 -9.05
N ASP A 57 0.64 6.27 -10.37
CA ASP A 57 0.17 7.42 -11.14
C ASP A 57 -1.34 7.61 -11.01
N ASP A 58 -2.13 6.53 -11.17
CA ASP A 58 -3.59 6.57 -11.02
C ASP A 58 -4.01 7.03 -9.61
N VAL A 59 -3.24 6.62 -8.59
CA VAL A 59 -3.49 6.98 -7.19
C VAL A 59 -3.16 8.46 -6.96
N LEU A 60 -2.05 8.94 -7.51
CA LEU A 60 -1.64 10.34 -7.42
C LEU A 60 -2.65 11.25 -8.12
N ASP A 61 -3.13 10.86 -9.31
CA ASP A 61 -4.17 11.57 -10.04
C ASP A 61 -5.48 11.66 -9.24
N LYS A 62 -5.92 10.54 -8.64
CA LYS A 62 -7.10 10.52 -7.74
C LYS A 62 -6.93 11.43 -6.53
N MET A 63 -5.71 11.56 -6.02
CA MET A 63 -5.39 12.45 -4.91
C MET A 63 -5.19 13.91 -5.33
N GLY A 64 -5.26 14.22 -6.63
CA GLY A 64 -5.03 15.56 -7.16
C GLY A 64 -3.56 16.02 -7.06
N VAL A 65 -2.63 15.08 -6.89
CA VAL A 65 -1.20 15.37 -6.77
C VAL A 65 -0.62 15.57 -8.17
N ARG A 66 -0.27 16.82 -8.51
CA ARG A 66 0.21 17.19 -9.85
C ARG A 66 1.73 17.27 -9.98
N ARG A 67 2.44 17.33 -8.86
CA ARG A 67 3.90 17.41 -8.80
C ARG A 67 4.39 16.49 -7.69
N VAL A 68 5.30 15.60 -8.03
CA VAL A 68 5.99 14.70 -7.11
C VAL A 68 7.48 14.99 -7.22
N ASP A 69 8.09 15.49 -6.16
CA ASP A 69 9.54 15.60 -6.06
C ASP A 69 10.08 14.30 -5.43
N GLY A 70 10.61 13.42 -6.28
CA GLY A 70 11.40 12.28 -5.87
C GLY A 70 12.86 12.69 -5.80
N SER A 71 13.34 13.15 -4.64
CA SER A 71 14.77 13.40 -4.45
C SER A 71 15.55 12.09 -4.67
N LYS A 72 16.55 12.17 -5.55
CA LYS A 72 17.44 11.08 -5.96
C LYS A 72 18.39 10.64 -4.86
#